data_AF-A0ABD0QB61-F1
#
_entry.id   AF-A0ABD0QB61-F1
#
_cell.length_a   1.000
_cell.length_b   1.000
_cell.length_c   1.000
_cell.angle_alpha   90.00
_cell.angle_beta   90.00
_cell.angle_gamma   90.00
#
_symmetry.space_group_name_H-M   'P 1'
#
loop_
_entity.id
_entity.type
_entity.pdbx_description
1 polymer ?
#
loop_
_entity_poly.entity_id
_entity_poly.type
_entity_poly.pdbx_seq_one_letter_code
_entity_poly.pdbx_strand_id
1 'polypeptide(L)'
;ACRGHELDGGVEADSSNSEEEDGMSELFSIPNDTAVMYATPPGYGAFMHPLGSALIQTFCDLLENEGGPDLEITRLLTRINYKVAYNFESRGKMLGGKKQMPCFVTRFTREVFPFMDRKMAAAEDLSLSFAATQLIDEPRRTRKSSIS
;
A
#
# COMPACT_ATOMS: atom_id res chain seq x y z
N ALA A 1 -1.83 -13.76 -7.98
CA ALA A 1 -2.28 -14.62 -9.10
C ALA A 1 -3.01 -13.77 -10.13
N CYS A 2 -3.15 -14.24 -11.37
CA CYS A 2 -3.99 -13.55 -12.37
C CYS A 2 -5.44 -13.50 -11.90
N ARG A 3 -6.14 -12.41 -12.22
CA ARG A 3 -7.56 -12.20 -11.89
C ARG A 3 -8.44 -12.06 -13.13
N GLY A 4 -7.90 -12.48 -14.27
CA GLY A 4 -8.54 -12.50 -15.57
C GLY A 4 -7.51 -12.67 -16.67
N HIS A 5 -7.88 -12.26 -17.88
CA HIS A 5 -7.11 -12.50 -19.11
C HIS A 5 -6.86 -11.22 -19.92
N GLU A 6 -7.41 -10.08 -19.49
CA GLU A 6 -7.16 -8.80 -20.12
C GLU A 6 -5.73 -8.30 -19.84
N LEU A 7 -5.22 -7.50 -20.75
CA LEU A 7 -3.86 -6.95 -20.68
C LEU A 7 -3.95 -5.44 -20.69
N ASP A 8 -3.31 -4.81 -19.71
CA ASP A 8 -3.23 -3.36 -19.61
C ASP A 8 -2.33 -2.83 -20.74
N GLY A 9 -2.96 -2.10 -21.68
CA GLY A 9 -2.28 -1.48 -22.81
C GLY A 9 -1.40 -0.30 -22.43
N GLY A 10 -1.55 0.22 -21.20
CA GLY A 10 -1.00 1.50 -20.80
C GLY A 10 -1.67 2.66 -21.52
N VAL A 11 -1.39 3.86 -21.03
CA VAL A 11 -1.74 5.11 -21.69
C VAL A 11 -0.61 6.10 -21.44
N GLU A 12 -0.35 6.97 -22.41
CA GLU A 12 0.56 8.10 -22.22
C GLU A 12 -0.06 9.10 -21.25
N ALA A 13 0.76 9.74 -20.42
CA ALA A 13 0.33 10.55 -19.27
C ALA A 13 -0.57 11.77 -19.61
N ASP A 14 -0.80 12.06 -20.89
CA ASP A 14 -1.54 13.22 -21.39
C ASP A 14 -3.02 12.93 -21.72
N SER A 15 -3.53 11.71 -21.49
CA SER A 15 -4.93 11.35 -21.77
C SER A 15 -5.78 11.20 -20.51
N SER A 16 -6.95 11.84 -20.51
CA SER A 16 -7.98 11.70 -19.48
C SER A 16 -9.20 10.94 -20.01
N ASN A 17 -9.51 9.81 -19.38
CA ASN A 17 -10.86 9.33 -19.08
C ASN A 17 -10.76 8.01 -18.31
N SER A 18 -11.59 7.84 -17.28
CA SER A 18 -11.81 6.55 -16.62
C SER A 18 -13.29 6.41 -16.27
N GLU A 19 -13.89 5.31 -16.70
CA GLU A 19 -15.16 4.82 -16.14
C GLU A 19 -14.83 3.95 -14.93
N GLU A 20 -15.58 4.15 -13.84
CA GLU A 20 -15.36 3.49 -12.56
C GLU A 20 -16.24 2.24 -12.50
N GLU A 21 -15.63 1.07 -12.22
CA GLU A 21 -16.37 -0.16 -11.97
C GLU A 21 -16.41 -0.48 -10.47
N ASP A 22 -17.59 -0.88 -9.98
CA ASP A 22 -17.96 -0.97 -8.57
C ASP A 22 -17.28 -2.16 -7.86
N GLY A 23 -16.14 -1.89 -7.20
CA GLY A 23 -15.32 -2.89 -6.48
C GLY A 23 -15.81 -3.24 -5.05
N MET A 24 -17.00 -2.78 -4.64
CA MET A 24 -17.42 -2.81 -3.22
C MET A 24 -17.74 -4.22 -2.68
N SER A 25 -18.03 -5.18 -3.56
CA SER A 25 -18.41 -6.55 -3.15
C SER A 25 -17.25 -7.36 -2.54
N GLU A 26 -16.02 -7.13 -2.99
CA GLU A 26 -14.85 -7.90 -2.53
C GLU A 26 -14.45 -7.51 -1.10
N LEU A 27 -14.66 -6.25 -0.72
CA LEU A 27 -14.35 -5.70 0.60
C LEU A 27 -15.04 -6.46 1.74
N PHE A 28 -16.28 -6.91 1.57
CA PHE A 28 -17.01 -7.61 2.64
C PHE A 28 -16.56 -9.06 2.87
N SER A 29 -15.89 -9.67 1.87
CA SER A 29 -15.39 -11.04 1.99
C SER A 29 -14.08 -11.14 2.79
N ILE A 30 -13.36 -10.03 2.92
CA ILE A 30 -12.07 -9.98 3.60
C ILE A 30 -12.31 -9.77 5.10
N PRO A 31 -11.71 -10.58 5.99
CA PRO A 31 -11.80 -10.40 7.44
C PRO A 31 -11.30 -9.02 7.89
N ASN A 32 -11.77 -8.60 9.06
CA ASN A 32 -11.23 -7.40 9.72
C ASN A 32 -9.73 -7.55 10.00
N ASP A 33 -9.04 -6.42 10.12
CA ASP A 33 -7.61 -6.35 10.41
C ASP A 33 -6.75 -7.20 9.46
N THR A 34 -7.11 -7.15 8.17
CA THR A 34 -6.39 -7.83 7.09
C THR A 34 -6.14 -6.84 5.95
N ALA A 35 -4.97 -6.97 5.32
CA ALA A 35 -4.71 -6.38 4.01
C ALA A 35 -4.42 -7.49 3.00
N VAL A 36 -4.96 -7.32 1.80
CA VAL A 36 -4.76 -8.23 0.66
C VAL A 36 -4.25 -7.41 -0.50
N MET A 37 -3.10 -7.82 -1.05
CA MET A 37 -2.56 -7.23 -2.27
C MET A 37 -2.70 -8.21 -3.43
N TYR A 38 -3.24 -7.71 -4.53
CA TYR A 38 -3.41 -8.44 -5.77
C TYR A 38 -2.41 -7.92 -6.80
N ALA A 39 -1.88 -8.85 -7.60
CA ALA A 39 -0.95 -8.51 -8.67
C ALA A 39 -1.57 -7.69 -9.79
N THR A 40 -2.90 -7.79 -9.95
CA THR A 40 -3.69 -7.08 -10.95
C THR A 40 -5.11 -6.80 -10.42
N PRO A 41 -5.80 -5.78 -10.95
CA PRO A 41 -7.25 -5.62 -10.81
C PRO A 41 -8.03 -6.84 -11.32
N PRO A 42 -9.29 -7.02 -10.88
CA PRO A 42 -10.21 -7.95 -11.51
C PRO A 42 -10.23 -7.80 -13.04
N GLY A 43 -10.29 -8.90 -13.78
CA GLY A 43 -10.29 -8.88 -15.25
C GLY A 43 -8.90 -8.99 -15.89
N TYR A 44 -7.83 -8.59 -15.19
CA TYR A 44 -6.50 -8.49 -15.77
C TYR A 44 -5.55 -9.64 -15.41
N GLY A 45 -4.65 -9.96 -16.34
CA GLY A 45 -3.59 -10.98 -16.20
C GLY A 45 -2.30 -10.41 -15.61
N ALA A 46 -1.63 -11.19 -14.75
CA ALA A 46 -0.34 -10.83 -14.14
C ALA A 46 0.84 -11.38 -14.94
N PHE A 47 1.95 -10.63 -14.99
CA PHE A 47 3.15 -11.05 -15.70
C PHE A 47 4.15 -11.76 -14.78
N MET A 48 4.83 -12.76 -15.35
CA MET A 48 5.83 -13.56 -14.66
C MET A 48 7.09 -13.69 -15.51
N HIS A 49 8.22 -13.27 -14.96
CA HIS A 49 9.54 -13.47 -15.55
C HIS A 49 10.17 -14.73 -14.94
N PRO A 50 11.09 -15.44 -15.62
CA PRO A 50 11.81 -16.58 -15.03
C PRO A 50 12.52 -16.26 -13.71
N LEU A 51 12.87 -14.99 -13.48
CA LEU A 51 13.50 -14.51 -12.24
C LEU A 51 12.50 -14.09 -11.15
N GLY A 52 11.19 -14.16 -11.42
CA GLY A 52 10.13 -13.75 -10.50
C GLY A 52 9.06 -12.87 -11.14
N SER A 53 7.93 -12.69 -10.44
CA SER A 53 6.90 -11.74 -10.85
C SER A 53 7.31 -10.31 -10.53
N ALA A 54 6.88 -9.35 -11.34
CA ALA A 54 7.13 -7.92 -11.10
C ALA A 54 6.72 -7.46 -9.69
N LEU A 55 5.56 -7.94 -9.21
CA LEU A 55 5.06 -7.60 -7.88
C LEU A 55 6.00 -8.10 -6.77
N ILE A 56 6.32 -9.39 -6.74
CA ILE A 56 7.14 -9.98 -5.67
C ILE A 56 8.57 -9.43 -5.69
N GLN A 57 9.15 -9.23 -6.88
CA GLN A 57 10.48 -8.62 -7.00
C GLN A 57 10.48 -7.20 -6.44
N THR A 58 9.47 -6.39 -6.78
CA THR A 58 9.32 -5.03 -6.27
C THR A 58 9.11 -5.00 -4.76
N PHE A 59 8.33 -5.95 -4.24
CA PHE A 59 8.10 -6.08 -2.80
C PHE A 59 9.39 -6.40 -2.05
N CYS A 60 10.16 -7.39 -2.50
CA CYS A 60 11.45 -7.73 -1.89
C CYS A 60 12.44 -6.56 -1.96
N ASP A 61 12.55 -5.90 -3.12
CA ASP A 61 13.42 -4.74 -3.30
C ASP A 61 13.07 -3.59 -2.34
N LEU A 62 11.78 -3.29 -2.17
CA LEU A 62 11.33 -2.27 -1.22
C LEU A 62 11.72 -2.62 0.21
N LEU A 63 11.57 -3.89 0.61
CA LEU A 63 11.91 -4.33 1.97
C LEU A 63 13.42 -4.37 2.22
N GLU A 64 14.21 -4.80 1.25
CA GLU A 64 15.65 -5.00 1.45
C GLU A 64 16.45 -3.71 1.23
N ASN A 65 16.04 -2.86 0.28
CA ASN A 65 16.89 -1.77 -0.22
C ASN A 65 16.32 -0.36 -0.02
N GLU A 66 15.02 -0.20 0.26
CA GLU A 66 14.37 1.14 0.20
C GLU A 66 13.61 1.53 1.49
N GLY A 67 14.00 0.94 2.63
CA GLY A 67 13.42 1.27 3.93
C GLY A 67 11.96 0.82 4.07
N GLY A 68 11.54 -0.19 3.30
CA GLY A 68 10.24 -0.82 3.42
C GLY A 68 9.88 -1.32 4.82
N PRO A 69 10.85 -1.78 5.66
CA PRO A 69 10.54 -2.23 7.01
C PRO A 69 9.92 -1.16 7.93
N ASP A 70 10.28 0.11 7.72
CA ASP A 70 9.80 1.24 8.54
C ASP A 70 8.49 1.85 8.02
N LEU A 71 7.91 1.30 6.95
CA LEU A 71 6.69 1.81 6.35
C LEU A 71 5.44 1.20 6.99
N GLU A 72 4.46 2.07 7.21
CA GLU A 72 3.08 1.66 7.44
C GLU A 72 2.56 0.87 6.23
N ILE A 73 1.74 -0.15 6.46
CA ILE A 73 1.32 -1.11 5.43
C ILE A 73 0.69 -0.43 4.20
N THR A 74 -0.21 0.54 4.35
CA THR A 74 -0.81 1.23 3.19
C THR A 74 0.23 2.03 2.40
N ARG A 75 1.22 2.65 3.06
CA ARG A 75 2.35 3.31 2.39
C ARG A 75 3.21 2.32 1.62
N LEU A 76 3.53 1.18 2.23
CA LEU A 76 4.30 0.12 1.58
C LEU A 76 3.57 -0.39 0.32
N LEU A 77 2.29 -0.77 0.44
CA LEU A 77 1.49 -1.26 -0.68
C LEU A 77 1.34 -0.22 -1.80
N THR A 78 1.19 1.06 -1.43
CA THR A 78 1.15 2.17 -2.41
C THR A 78 2.48 2.33 -3.16
N ARG A 79 3.62 2.19 -2.49
CA ARG A 79 4.93 2.23 -3.16
C ARG A 79 5.13 1.04 -4.09
N ILE A 80 4.65 -0.14 -3.72
CA ILE A 80 4.66 -1.31 -4.62
C ILE A 80 3.81 -1.00 -5.86
N ASN A 81 2.59 -0.47 -5.72
CA ASN A 81 1.75 -0.09 -6.85
C ASN A 81 2.49 0.86 -7.79
N TYR A 82 3.06 1.94 -7.24
CA TYR A 82 3.84 2.91 -8.01
C TYR A 82 5.00 2.25 -8.76
N LYS A 83 5.87 1.51 -8.06
CA LYS A 83 7.05 0.91 -8.70
C LYS A 83 6.67 -0.10 -9.77
N VAL A 84 5.66 -0.93 -9.55
CA VAL A 84 5.20 -1.87 -10.58
C VAL A 84 4.59 -1.10 -11.76
N ALA A 85 3.66 -0.18 -11.53
CA ALA A 85 2.97 0.55 -12.60
C ALA A 85 3.95 1.33 -13.49
N TYR A 86 4.92 2.02 -12.89
CA TYR A 86 5.84 2.88 -13.64
C TYR A 86 7.03 2.11 -14.22
N ASN A 87 7.64 1.18 -13.46
CA ASN A 87 8.90 0.56 -13.87
C ASN A 87 8.72 -0.76 -14.62
N PHE A 88 7.55 -1.40 -14.52
CA PHE A 88 7.28 -2.63 -15.26
C PHE A 88 6.72 -2.34 -16.65
N GLU A 89 7.34 -2.92 -17.66
CA GLU A 89 6.81 -3.05 -19.01
C GLU A 89 7.18 -4.43 -19.53
N SER A 90 6.18 -5.17 -19.98
CA SER A 90 6.39 -6.49 -20.54
C SER A 90 7.09 -6.42 -21.90
N ARG A 91 7.92 -7.42 -22.17
CA ARG A 91 8.75 -7.49 -23.37
C ARG A 91 8.35 -8.70 -24.22
N GLY A 92 8.59 -8.62 -25.52
CA GLY A 92 8.38 -9.72 -26.46
C GLY A 92 7.48 -9.36 -27.62
N LYS A 93 7.35 -10.26 -28.58
CA LYS A 93 6.61 -10.00 -29.83
C LYS A 93 5.09 -9.89 -29.63
N MET A 94 4.53 -10.71 -28.76
CA MET A 94 3.07 -10.81 -28.56
C MET A 94 2.58 -9.95 -27.39
N LEU A 95 3.39 -9.85 -26.34
CA LEU A 95 3.03 -9.14 -25.11
C LEU A 95 3.82 -7.86 -24.90
N GLY A 96 4.64 -7.43 -25.87
CA GLY A 96 5.47 -6.23 -25.70
C GLY A 96 4.64 -4.96 -25.44
N GLY A 97 5.15 -4.10 -24.55
CA GLY A 97 4.54 -2.81 -24.25
C GLY A 97 3.36 -2.86 -23.28
N LYS A 98 2.98 -4.04 -22.75
CA LYS A 98 1.89 -4.13 -21.78
C LYS A 98 2.36 -3.79 -20.38
N LYS A 99 1.52 -3.07 -19.66
CA LYS A 99 1.75 -2.60 -18.30
C LYS A 99 1.12 -3.57 -17.29
N GLN A 100 1.42 -3.35 -16.02
CA GLN A 100 0.78 -4.06 -14.92
C GLN A 100 0.52 -3.08 -13.79
N MET A 101 -0.73 -2.96 -13.36
CA MET A 101 -1.11 -2.22 -12.17
C MET A 101 -1.50 -3.22 -11.08
N PRO A 102 -0.84 -3.25 -9.92
CA PRO A 102 -1.37 -3.98 -8.77
C PRO A 102 -2.49 -3.19 -8.08
N CYS A 103 -3.27 -3.87 -7.24
CA CYS A 103 -4.27 -3.22 -6.38
C CYS A 103 -4.29 -3.89 -5.02
N PHE A 104 -4.79 -3.18 -4.00
CA PHE A 104 -4.90 -3.74 -2.66
C PHE A 104 -6.20 -3.32 -1.99
N VAL A 105 -6.63 -4.15 -1.05
CA VAL A 105 -7.75 -3.87 -0.14
C VAL A 105 -7.25 -4.00 1.28
N THR A 106 -7.63 -3.07 2.14
CA THR A 106 -7.32 -3.10 3.57
C THR A 106 -8.59 -2.95 4.40
N ARG A 107 -8.68 -3.75 5.46
CA ARG A 107 -9.71 -3.64 6.51
C ARG A 107 -9.10 -3.33 7.87
N PHE A 108 -7.89 -2.78 7.89
CA PHE A 108 -7.28 -2.30 9.12
C PHE A 108 -8.04 -1.10 9.67
N THR A 109 -8.19 -1.07 11.00
CA THR A 109 -8.80 0.05 11.74
C THR A 109 -7.76 0.95 12.40
N ARG A 110 -6.47 0.64 12.21
CA ARG A 110 -5.30 1.31 12.79
C ARG A 110 -4.12 1.22 11.83
N GLU A 111 -3.13 2.07 12.03
CA GLU A 111 -1.85 1.96 11.33
C GLU A 111 -1.12 0.68 11.76
N VAL A 112 -0.57 -0.05 10.78
CA VAL A 112 0.17 -1.30 11.02
C VAL A 112 1.53 -1.22 10.35
N PHE A 113 2.57 -1.53 11.12
CA PHE A 113 3.96 -1.58 10.68
C PHE A 113 4.45 -3.04 10.72
N PRO A 114 4.18 -3.84 9.67
CA PRO A 114 4.32 -5.29 9.72
C PRO A 114 5.77 -5.78 9.80
N PHE A 115 6.73 -4.95 9.38
CA PHE A 115 8.14 -5.32 9.25
C PHE A 115 9.07 -4.46 10.13
N MET A 116 8.52 -3.52 10.90
CA MET A 116 9.32 -2.62 11.72
C MET A 116 9.94 -3.39 12.89
N ASP A 117 11.24 -3.20 13.10
CA ASP A 117 11.96 -3.88 14.15
C ASP A 117 11.46 -3.45 15.53
N ARG A 118 11.02 -4.41 16.34
CA ARG A 118 10.43 -4.16 17.66
C ARG A 118 11.38 -3.45 18.64
N LYS A 119 12.70 -3.54 18.40
CA LYS A 119 13.72 -2.80 19.17
C LYS A 119 13.73 -1.31 18.85
N MET A 120 13.46 -0.94 17.58
CA MET A 120 13.32 0.45 17.13
C MET A 120 11.94 1.01 17.52
N ALA A 121 10.89 0.20 17.38
CA ALA A 121 9.53 0.57 17.77
C ALA A 121 9.43 0.96 19.26
N ALA A 122 10.11 0.24 20.16
CA ALA A 122 10.16 0.59 21.58
C ALA A 122 10.89 1.92 21.85
N ALA A 123 11.92 2.25 21.05
CA ALA A 123 12.66 3.50 21.18
C ALA A 123 11.86 4.71 20.64
N GLU A 124 11.09 4.53 19.57
CA GLU A 124 10.12 5.51 19.04
C GLU A 124 8.94 5.72 20.00
N ASP A 125 8.41 4.67 20.62
CA ASP A 125 7.32 4.80 21.61
C ASP A 125 7.80 5.54 22.88
N LEU A 126 9.05 5.32 23.28
CA LEU A 126 9.75 6.08 24.32
C LEU A 126 10.01 7.55 23.89
N SER A 127 10.31 7.81 22.62
CA SER A 127 10.54 9.18 22.12
C SER A 127 9.23 9.98 21.97
N LEU A 128 8.17 9.35 21.47
CA LEU A 128 6.83 9.92 21.34
C LEU A 128 6.19 10.16 22.71
N SER A 129 6.32 9.23 23.66
CA SER A 129 5.89 9.45 25.03
C SER A 129 6.70 10.56 25.71
N PHE A 130 8.01 10.64 25.49
CA PHE A 130 8.84 11.73 26.03
C PHE A 130 8.44 13.10 25.44
N ALA A 131 8.17 13.18 24.13
CA ALA A 131 7.70 14.39 23.45
C ALA A 131 6.28 14.79 23.90
N ALA A 132 5.37 13.83 24.06
CA ALA A 132 4.02 14.08 24.57
C ALA A 132 4.04 14.61 26.01
N THR A 133 4.97 14.12 26.85
CA THR A 133 5.08 14.58 28.24
C THR A 133 5.61 16.03 28.33
N GLN A 134 6.45 16.47 27.39
CA GLN A 134 6.91 17.86 27.32
C GLN A 134 5.82 18.86 26.91
N LEU A 135 4.78 18.41 26.20
CA LEU A 135 3.66 19.28 25.76
C LEU A 135 2.57 19.47 26.82
N ILE A 136 2.67 18.83 28.00
CA ILE A 136 1.66 18.89 29.06
C ILE A 136 1.94 20.03 30.07
N ASP A 137 2.99 20.84 29.89
CA ASP A 137 3.30 21.98 30.79
C ASP A 137 2.45 23.25 30.54
N GLU A 138 1.32 23.12 29.84
CA GLU A 138 0.33 24.20 29.74
C GLU A 138 -0.46 24.32 31.07
N PRO A 139 -0.54 25.51 31.69
CA PRO A 139 -1.21 25.70 32.96
C PRO A 139 -2.70 25.33 32.84
N ARG A 140 -3.13 24.36 33.65
CA ARG A 140 -4.53 23.89 33.75
C ARG A 140 -5.52 25.06 33.77
N ARG A 141 -6.15 25.35 32.63
CA ARG A 141 -7.27 26.27 32.56
C ARG A 141 -8.49 25.60 33.19
N THR A 142 -8.81 25.99 34.42
CA THR A 142 -10.01 25.55 35.14
C THR A 142 -11.26 25.92 34.35
N ARG A 143 -11.97 24.90 33.84
CA ARG A 143 -13.31 25.07 33.28
C ARG A 143 -14.25 25.52 34.39
N LYS A 144 -14.76 26.75 34.29
CA LYS A 144 -15.88 27.21 35.13
C LYS A 144 -17.13 26.40 34.74
N SER A 145 -17.81 25.85 35.73
CA SER A 145 -19.11 25.22 35.55
C SER A 145 -20.11 26.26 35.01
N SER A 146 -20.83 25.91 33.95
CA SER A 146 -22.04 26.65 33.59
C SER A 146 -23.12 26.31 34.62
N ILE A 147 -23.73 27.35 35.17
CA ILE A 147 -24.81 27.26 36.15
C ILE A 147 -26.12 26.91 35.43
N SER A 148 -27.01 26.27 36.23
CA SER A 148 -28.42 25.89 36.08
C SER A 148 -29.28 26.60 35.04
#